data_AF-A0A1V6PJJ6-F1
#
_entry.id   AF-A0A1V6PJJ6-F1
#
_cell.length_a   1.000
_cell.length_b   1.000
_cell.length_c   1.000
_cell.angle_alpha   90.00
_cell.angle_beta   90.00
_cell.angle_gamma   90.00
#
_symmetry.space_group_name_H-M   'P 1'
#
loop_
_entity.id
_entity.type
_entity.pdbx_description
1 polymer ?
#
loop_
_entity_poly.entity_id
_entity_poly.type
_entity_poly.pdbx_seq_one_letter_code
_entity_poly.pdbx_strand_id
1 'polypeptide(L)'
;MSGTRNGDSILRVATARTAAAMLRFSALGRYSTLADAITAVASPSGELQRSAGQRWNITGEGEGGIIRIEADSAPTTGILSGQLRRRSVVFDFNSGGMWRAYIEEDSDGKDKEVIMVFREEYQ
;
A
#
# COMPACT_ATOMS: atom_id res chain seq x y z
N MET A 1 -0.27 -0.22 -8.37
CA MET A 1 0.27 -0.88 -7.16
C MET A 1 1.59 -1.50 -7.54
N SER A 2 2.59 -1.33 -6.69
CA SER A 2 3.88 -2.02 -6.82
C SER A 2 4.16 -2.77 -5.52
N GLY A 3 4.63 -4.01 -5.62
CA GLY A 3 5.03 -4.84 -4.49
C GLY A 3 6.52 -5.16 -4.57
N THR A 4 7.20 -5.31 -3.43
CA THR A 4 8.64 -5.54 -3.37
C THR A 4 9.04 -6.59 -2.33
N ARG A 5 10.25 -7.15 -2.52
CA ARG A 5 10.97 -8.15 -1.72
C ARG A 5 10.82 -9.61 -2.16
N ASN A 6 10.34 -10.54 -1.32
CA ASN A 6 10.37 -11.97 -1.63
C ASN A 6 9.40 -12.30 -2.77
N GLY A 7 9.93 -12.46 -3.99
CA GLY A 7 9.12 -12.63 -5.20
C GLY A 7 8.20 -13.85 -5.15
N ASP A 8 8.66 -14.96 -4.57
CA ASP A 8 7.85 -16.18 -4.42
C ASP A 8 6.62 -15.92 -3.55
N SER A 9 6.79 -15.22 -2.43
CA SER A 9 5.69 -14.86 -1.52
C SER A 9 4.71 -13.89 -2.18
N ILE A 10 5.23 -12.92 -2.95
CA ILE A 10 4.39 -11.97 -3.70
C ILE A 10 3.53 -12.69 -4.73
N LEU A 11 4.09 -13.66 -5.44
CA LEU A 11 3.35 -14.48 -6.41
C LEU A 11 2.34 -15.40 -5.73
N ARG A 12 2.75 -16.09 -4.65
CA ARG A 12 1.90 -16.98 -3.85
C ARG A 12 0.66 -16.26 -3.30
N VAL A 13 0.84 -15.03 -2.81
CA VAL A 13 -0.26 -14.21 -2.27
C VAL A 13 -1.00 -13.43 -3.37
N ALA A 14 -0.42 -13.31 -4.57
CA ALA A 14 -0.87 -12.38 -5.60
C ALA A 14 -1.08 -10.96 -5.02
N THR A 15 -0.08 -10.47 -4.28
CA THR A 15 -0.14 -9.33 -3.35
C THR A 15 -0.99 -8.14 -3.82
N ALA A 16 -0.68 -7.56 -4.99
CA ALA A 16 -1.42 -6.41 -5.51
C ALA A 16 -2.89 -6.75 -5.83
N ARG A 17 -3.14 -7.91 -6.44
CA ARG A 17 -4.50 -8.37 -6.76
C ARG A 17 -5.31 -8.60 -5.48
N THR A 18 -4.71 -9.23 -4.47
CA THR A 18 -5.37 -9.51 -3.19
C THR A 18 -5.76 -8.23 -2.47
N ALA A 19 -4.88 -7.23 -2.40
CA ALA A 19 -5.23 -5.92 -1.84
C ALA A 19 -6.38 -5.23 -2.61
N ALA A 20 -6.34 -5.25 -3.95
CA ALA A 20 -7.45 -4.72 -4.76
C ALA A 20 -8.77 -5.50 -4.56
N ALA A 21 -8.71 -6.83 -4.44
CA ALA A 21 -9.88 -7.66 -4.24
C ALA A 21 -10.50 -7.43 -2.85
N MET A 22 -9.67 -7.29 -1.82
CA MET A 22 -10.10 -6.91 -0.47
C MET A 22 -10.84 -5.58 -0.48
N LEU A 23 -10.29 -4.54 -1.13
CA LEU A 23 -10.96 -3.24 -1.25
C LEU A 23 -12.28 -3.34 -2.04
N ARG A 24 -12.30 -4.06 -3.16
CA ARG A 24 -13.42 -4.06 -4.10
C ARG A 24 -14.57 -4.99 -3.72
N PHE A 25 -14.28 -6.13 -3.11
CA PHE A 25 -15.24 -7.23 -2.96
C PHE A 25 -15.56 -7.58 -1.51
N SER A 26 -15.01 -6.88 -0.53
CA SER A 26 -15.30 -7.22 0.86
C SER A 26 -16.72 -6.84 1.23
N ALA A 27 -17.47 -7.86 1.68
CA ALA A 27 -18.79 -7.65 2.24
C ALA A 27 -18.70 -6.74 3.48
N LEU A 28 -19.72 -5.89 3.67
CA LEU A 28 -19.93 -5.09 4.88
C LEU A 28 -18.81 -4.09 5.23
N GLY A 29 -17.98 -3.69 4.27
CA GLY A 29 -16.97 -2.66 4.51
C GLY A 29 -15.79 -3.10 5.38
N ARG A 30 -15.53 -4.42 5.51
CA ARG A 30 -14.40 -4.96 6.30
C ARG A 30 -13.06 -4.28 5.97
N TYR A 31 -12.86 -3.93 4.71
CA TYR A 31 -11.79 -3.02 4.27
C TYR A 31 -12.47 -1.84 3.58
N SER A 32 -12.56 -0.73 4.31
CA SER A 32 -13.28 0.46 3.87
C SER A 32 -12.41 1.38 3.02
N THR A 33 -11.10 1.32 3.24
CA THR A 33 -10.10 2.15 2.55
C THR A 33 -9.04 1.31 1.87
N LEU A 34 -8.34 1.91 0.92
CA LEU A 34 -7.16 1.29 0.33
C LEU A 34 -6.08 1.00 1.38
N ALA A 35 -5.91 1.88 2.37
CA ALA A 35 -4.98 1.69 3.47
C ALA A 35 -5.30 0.40 4.24
N ASP A 36 -6.55 0.17 4.61
CA ASP A 36 -6.95 -1.06 5.32
C ASP A 36 -6.60 -2.32 4.53
N ALA A 37 -6.85 -2.30 3.22
CA ALA A 37 -6.57 -3.44 2.35
C ALA A 37 -5.07 -3.68 2.16
N ILE A 38 -4.26 -2.62 2.04
CA ILE A 38 -2.80 -2.73 1.96
C ILE A 38 -2.24 -3.24 3.29
N THR A 39 -2.68 -2.69 4.42
CA THR A 39 -2.30 -3.12 5.77
C THR A 39 -2.61 -4.60 5.96
N ALA A 40 -3.80 -5.06 5.58
CA ALA A 40 -4.19 -6.47 5.72
C ALA A 40 -3.26 -7.44 4.98
N VAL A 41 -2.63 -6.99 3.89
CA VAL A 41 -1.74 -7.82 3.07
C VAL A 41 -0.27 -7.68 3.47
N ALA A 42 0.20 -6.46 3.72
CA ALA A 42 1.64 -6.15 3.76
C ALA A 42 2.16 -5.71 5.12
N SER A 43 1.30 -5.44 6.11
CA SER A 43 1.73 -5.09 7.47
C SER A 43 2.27 -6.31 8.23
N PRO A 44 2.90 -6.12 9.40
CA PRO A 44 3.18 -7.20 10.34
C PRO A 44 1.90 -7.98 10.64
N SER A 45 2.00 -9.31 10.55
CA SER A 45 0.87 -10.24 10.62
C SER A 45 -0.10 -10.19 9.43
N GLY A 46 0.23 -9.50 8.35
CA GLY A 46 -0.52 -9.49 7.09
C GLY A 46 -0.37 -10.77 6.27
N GLU A 47 -1.11 -10.88 5.16
CA GLU A 47 -1.12 -12.07 4.29
C GLU A 47 0.27 -12.50 3.81
N LEU A 48 1.14 -11.54 3.47
CA LEU A 48 2.52 -11.83 3.07
C LEU A 48 3.25 -12.64 4.15
N GLN A 49 3.23 -12.16 5.39
CA GLN A 49 3.85 -12.85 6.52
C GLN A 49 3.18 -14.21 6.79
N ARG A 50 1.85 -14.27 6.76
CA ARG A 50 1.11 -15.54 6.99
C ARG A 50 1.44 -16.60 5.94
N SER A 51 1.72 -16.19 4.71
CA SER A 51 2.07 -17.12 3.62
C SER A 51 3.40 -17.87 3.84
N ALA A 52 4.27 -17.35 4.72
CA ALA A 52 5.50 -18.04 5.14
C ALA A 52 5.25 -19.10 6.21
N GLY A 53 4.20 -18.95 7.02
CA GLY A 53 3.89 -19.85 8.13
C GLY A 53 5.09 -20.03 9.07
N GLN A 54 5.49 -21.29 9.30
CA GLN A 54 6.64 -21.64 10.15
C GLN A 54 8.00 -21.18 9.59
N ARG A 55 8.07 -20.74 8.33
CA ARG A 55 9.30 -20.25 7.69
C ARG A 55 9.54 -18.75 7.90
N TRP A 56 8.56 -18.05 8.49
CA TRP A 56 8.69 -16.62 8.81
C TRP A 56 9.94 -16.37 9.66
N ASN A 57 10.70 -15.31 9.35
CA ASN A 57 11.97 -14.96 9.99
C ASN A 57 13.11 -16.00 9.90
N ILE A 58 12.99 -17.04 9.06
CA ILE A 58 14.08 -18.01 8.83
C ILE A 58 14.76 -17.77 7.48
N THR A 59 13.97 -17.68 6.40
CA THR A 59 14.48 -17.60 5.01
C THR A 59 14.23 -16.26 4.34
N GLY A 60 13.57 -15.32 5.02
CA GLY A 60 13.02 -14.11 4.42
C GLY A 60 11.76 -14.37 3.58
N GLU A 61 11.16 -15.57 3.65
CA GLU A 61 9.82 -15.81 3.09
C GLU A 61 8.76 -14.97 3.80
N GLY A 62 7.77 -14.54 3.03
CA GLY A 62 6.66 -13.71 3.50
C GLY A 62 7.03 -12.26 3.77
N GLU A 63 8.29 -11.91 3.65
CA GLU A 63 8.75 -10.55 3.85
C GLU A 63 8.43 -9.70 2.59
N GLY A 64 7.87 -8.50 2.77
CA GLY A 64 7.67 -7.54 1.68
C GLY A 64 6.84 -6.32 2.03
N GLY A 65 6.47 -5.56 0.99
CA GLY A 65 5.70 -4.33 1.12
C GLY A 65 4.97 -3.95 -0.17
N ILE A 66 4.02 -3.02 -0.04
CA ILE A 66 3.23 -2.46 -1.15
C ILE A 66 3.32 -0.94 -1.10
N ILE A 67 3.40 -0.33 -2.27
CA ILE A 67 3.16 1.10 -2.51
C ILE A 67 2.03 1.24 -3.55
N ARG A 68 1.10 2.18 -3.30
CA ARG A 68 0.03 2.54 -4.22
C ARG A 68 -0.28 4.04 -4.14
N ILE A 69 -0.75 4.57 -5.26
CA ILE A 69 -1.40 5.88 -5.34
C ILE A 69 -2.91 5.63 -5.43
N GLU A 70 -3.67 6.16 -4.48
CA GLU A 70 -5.12 6.29 -4.58
C GLU A 70 -5.45 7.55 -5.36
N ALA A 71 -6.48 7.51 -6.20
CA ALA A 71 -6.90 8.66 -6.96
C ALA A 71 -8.35 8.95 -6.62
N ASP A 72 -8.60 10.11 -6.02
CA ASP A 72 -9.96 10.56 -5.73
C ASP A 72 -10.63 11.08 -7.01
N SER A 73 -11.76 10.47 -7.38
CA SER A 73 -12.64 11.03 -8.41
C SER A 73 -13.52 12.11 -7.79
N ALA A 74 -13.43 13.34 -8.31
CA ALA A 74 -14.39 14.39 -7.94
C ALA A 74 -15.83 13.96 -8.29
N PRO A 75 -16.85 14.30 -7.48
CA PRO A 75 -18.24 14.07 -7.86
C PRO A 75 -18.53 14.82 -9.16
N THR A 76 -18.90 14.09 -10.20
CA THR A 76 -19.27 14.62 -11.53
C THR A 76 -20.60 15.38 -11.45
N THR A 77 -20.54 16.64 -11.03
CA THR A 77 -21.52 17.66 -11.43
C THR A 77 -20.88 18.50 -12.53
N GLY A 78 -21.14 18.15 -13.78
CA GLY A 78 -20.83 19.00 -14.92
C GLY A 78 -19.72 18.46 -15.82
N ILE A 79 -20.02 18.54 -17.10
CA ILE A 79 -19.24 18.15 -18.26
C ILE A 79 -17.81 18.74 -18.21
N LEU A 80 -16.81 17.87 -18.43
CA LEU A 80 -15.41 18.19 -18.77
C LEU A 80 -14.56 18.92 -17.71
N SER A 81 -13.97 18.15 -16.78
CA SER A 81 -12.56 18.37 -16.42
C SER A 81 -12.00 17.09 -15.79
N GLY A 82 -11.12 16.40 -16.51
CA GLY A 82 -10.40 15.20 -16.05
C GLY A 82 -9.35 15.48 -14.98
N GLN A 83 -9.60 16.41 -14.06
CA GLN A 83 -8.70 16.75 -12.97
C GLN A 83 -8.94 15.78 -11.80
N LEU A 84 -8.07 14.77 -11.70
CA LEU A 84 -7.87 13.98 -10.49
C LEU A 84 -7.40 14.95 -9.38
N ARG A 85 -8.26 15.21 -8.38
CA ARG A 85 -8.03 16.29 -7.41
C ARG A 85 -7.03 15.94 -6.31
N ARG A 86 -6.86 14.65 -5.99
CA ARG A 86 -5.97 14.23 -4.90
C ARG A 86 -5.44 12.84 -5.19
N ARG A 87 -4.11 12.71 -5.15
CA ARG A 87 -3.40 11.44 -5.25
C ARG A 87 -2.75 11.15 -3.91
N SER A 88 -3.43 10.41 -3.04
CA SER A 88 -2.82 10.00 -1.76
C SER A 88 -1.91 8.79 -2.00
N VAL A 89 -0.73 8.82 -1.40
CA VAL A 89 0.20 7.70 -1.45
C VAL A 89 -0.03 6.84 -0.23
N VAL A 90 -0.27 5.55 -0.44
CA VAL A 90 -0.53 4.56 0.59
C VAL A 90 0.50 3.45 0.47
N PHE A 91 1.12 3.10 1.59
CA PHE A 91 2.12 2.04 1.65
C PHE A 91 2.07 1.32 2.99
N ASP A 92 2.47 0.04 2.98
CA ASP A 92 2.75 -0.72 4.20
C ASP A 92 3.73 -1.86 3.89
N PHE A 93 4.46 -2.33 4.91
CA PHE A 93 5.52 -3.33 4.78
C PHE A 93 5.84 -4.04 6.09
N ASN A 94 6.12 -5.34 6.07
CA ASN A 94 6.42 -6.10 7.30
C ASN A 94 7.93 -6.21 7.59
N SER A 95 8.75 -5.54 6.80
CA SER A 95 10.19 -5.38 6.98
C SER A 95 10.58 -4.57 8.22
N GLY A 96 11.87 -4.63 8.56
CA GLY A 96 12.52 -3.56 9.33
C GLY A 96 12.56 -2.20 8.60
N GLY A 97 12.54 -2.18 7.26
CA GLY A 97 12.41 -0.95 6.46
C GLY A 97 12.02 -1.20 5.00
N MET A 98 11.53 -0.16 4.34
CA MET A 98 11.22 -0.14 2.90
C MET A 98 11.61 1.22 2.32
N TRP A 99 12.67 1.22 1.50
CA TRP A 99 13.04 2.38 0.69
C TRP A 99 11.88 2.78 -0.20
N ARG A 100 11.41 4.02 -0.03
CA ARG A 100 10.30 4.58 -0.78
C ARG A 100 10.50 6.08 -0.95
N ALA A 101 10.10 6.56 -2.10
CA ALA A 101 10.06 7.97 -2.42
C ALA A 101 8.71 8.31 -3.07
N TYR A 102 8.16 9.46 -2.73
CA TYR A 102 6.93 9.95 -3.31
C TYR A 102 6.84 11.48 -3.15
N ILE A 103 5.91 12.09 -3.87
CA ILE A 103 5.57 13.50 -3.74
C ILE A 103 4.23 13.58 -3.00
N GLU A 104 4.16 14.38 -1.95
CA GLU A 104 2.91 14.77 -1.31
C GLU A 104 2.67 16.27 -1.46
N GLU A 105 1.41 16.68 -1.41
CA GLU A 105 1.04 18.09 -1.37
C GLU A 105 1.02 18.54 0.09
N ASP A 106 1.75 19.61 0.43
CA ASP A 106 1.76 20.18 1.77
C ASP A 106 0.48 21.00 2.06
N SER A 107 0.37 21.59 3.26
CA SER A 107 -0.78 22.42 3.64
C SER A 107 -0.96 23.68 2.79
N ASP A 108 0.10 24.12 2.09
CA ASP A 108 0.12 25.31 1.24
C ASP A 108 -0.13 24.96 -0.25
N GLY A 109 -0.37 23.68 -0.57
CA GLY A 109 -0.60 23.22 -1.93
C GLY A 109 0.66 23.03 -2.76
N LYS A 110 1.85 22.93 -2.13
CA LYS A 110 3.12 22.74 -2.81
C LYS A 110 3.56 21.28 -2.78
N ASP A 111 4.20 20.87 -3.85
CA ASP A 111 4.85 19.57 -3.95
C ASP A 111 6.01 19.47 -2.95
N LYS A 112 5.95 18.47 -2.08
CA LYS A 112 6.99 18.10 -1.13
C LYS A 112 7.48 16.71 -1.48
N GLU A 113 8.77 16.62 -1.79
CA GLU A 113 9.46 15.37 -2.04
C GLU A 113 9.74 14.67 -0.70
N VAL A 114 9.32 13.41 -0.58
CA VAL A 114 9.49 12.60 0.62
C VAL A 114 10.30 11.36 0.26
N ILE A 115 11.35 11.08 1.05
CA ILE A 115 12.14 9.85 0.98
C ILE A 115 12.19 9.25 2.38
N MET A 116 11.84 7.97 2.49
CA MET A 116 11.83 7.25 3.76
C MET A 116 12.27 5.80 3.60
N VAL A 117 12.75 5.24 4.70
CA VAL A 117 13.08 3.81 4.85
C VAL A 117 12.30 3.20 6.00
N PHE A 118 12.35 3.82 7.18
CA PHE A 118 11.71 3.31 8.38
C PHE A 118 10.23 3.72 8.46
N ARG A 119 9.51 3.20 9.46
CA ARG A 119 8.08 3.51 9.64
C ARG A 119 7.89 4.89 10.25
N GLU A 120 8.76 5.22 11.19
CA GLU A 120 8.79 6.47 11.91
C GLU A 120 9.23 7.60 10.97
N GLU A 121 8.60 8.75 11.12
CA GLU A 121 8.99 9.97 10.42
C GLU A 121 10.40 10.40 10.86
N TYR A 122 11.18 10.91 9.92
CA TYR A 122 12.50 11.45 10.21
C TYR A 122 12.36 12.82 10.88
N GLN A 123 13.05 12.98 12.00
CA GLN A 123 13.18 14.26 12.72
C GLN A 123 14.24 15.15 12.06
#